data_AF-A0A8H3ET32-F1
#
_entry.id   AF-A0A8H3ET32-F1
#
_cell.length_a   1.000
_cell.length_b   1.000
_cell.length_c   1.000
_cell.angle_alpha   90.00
_cell.angle_beta   90.00
_cell.angle_gamma   90.00
#
_symmetry.space_group_name_H-M   'P 1'
#
loop_
_entity.id
_entity.type
_entity.pdbx_description
1 polymer ?
#
loop_
_entity_poly.entity_id
_entity_poly.type
_entity_poly.pdbx_seq_one_letter_code
_entity_poly.pdbx_strand_id
1 'polypeptide(L)'
;MALESACTLSTLLGHTFNVTELPDILALYQSLRVPRARRTRRRSEQMHDMCQLVEGSAQRERDKVLQDNKPRQGFPNPWADPEFQEWMWAFDARATAESAWEDFSFKKMKIQALKESGNGT
;
A
#
# COMPACT_ATOMS: atom_id res chain seq x y z
N MET A 1 -1.88 5.27 -7.62
CA MET A 1 -1.68 3.80 -7.59
C MET A 1 -0.75 3.26 -8.67
N ALA A 2 -0.99 3.50 -9.96
CA ALA A 2 -0.17 2.91 -11.04
C ALA A 2 1.29 3.36 -11.00
N LEU A 3 1.56 4.66 -10.79
CA LEU A 3 2.91 5.20 -10.68
C LEU A 3 3.70 4.60 -9.50
N GLU A 4 3.06 4.49 -8.33
CA GLU A 4 3.66 3.80 -7.18
C GLU A 4 4.01 2.35 -7.52
N SER A 5 3.12 1.64 -8.19
CA SER A 5 3.36 0.24 -8.61
C SER A 5 4.52 0.12 -9.59
N ALA A 6 4.62 1.03 -10.58
CA ALA A 6 5.74 1.06 -11.50
C ALA A 6 7.07 1.36 -10.76
N CYS A 7 7.07 2.31 -9.83
CA CYS A 7 8.23 2.65 -9.02
C CYS A 7 8.68 1.47 -8.14
N THR A 8 7.78 0.84 -7.39
CA THR A 8 8.11 -0.33 -6.56
C THR A 8 8.64 -1.48 -7.39
N LEU A 9 7.98 -1.82 -8.51
CA LEU A 9 8.41 -2.95 -9.34
C LEU A 9 9.78 -2.69 -10.00
N SER A 10 9.99 -1.51 -10.57
CA SER A 10 11.27 -1.15 -11.18
C SER A 10 12.40 -1.10 -10.16
N THR A 11 12.15 -0.59 -8.95
CA THR A 11 13.15 -0.59 -7.87
C THR A 11 13.56 -2.01 -7.49
N LEU A 12 12.59 -2.90 -7.27
CA LEU A 12 12.89 -4.30 -6.91
C LEU A 12 13.59 -5.06 -8.02
N LEU A 13 13.17 -4.87 -9.28
CA LEU A 13 13.84 -5.49 -10.43
C LEU A 13 15.25 -4.95 -10.65
N GLY A 14 15.54 -3.71 -10.25
CA GLY A 14 16.87 -3.12 -10.33
C GLY A 14 17.92 -3.80 -9.45
N HIS A 15 17.50 -4.62 -8.47
CA HIS A 15 18.39 -5.33 -7.57
C HIS A 15 18.78 -6.74 -8.05
N THR A 16 18.09 -7.29 -9.05
CA THR A 16 18.38 -8.63 -9.56
C THR A 16 18.77 -8.60 -11.04
N PHE A 17 19.79 -9.39 -11.36
CA PHE A 17 20.18 -9.70 -12.74
C PHE A 17 19.91 -11.15 -13.11
N ASN A 18 19.31 -11.93 -12.19
CA ASN A 18 19.09 -13.35 -12.35
C ASN A 18 17.59 -13.65 -12.51
N VAL A 19 17.24 -14.23 -13.66
CA VAL A 19 15.88 -14.62 -14.01
C VAL A 19 15.27 -15.60 -12.99
N THR A 20 16.09 -16.42 -12.33
CA THR A 20 15.59 -17.38 -11.33
C THR A 20 15.08 -16.71 -10.05
N GLU A 21 15.44 -15.45 -9.79
CA GLU A 21 14.98 -14.68 -8.63
C GLU A 21 13.67 -13.94 -8.88
N LEU A 22 13.21 -13.86 -10.14
CA LEU A 22 11.98 -13.16 -10.51
C LEU A 22 10.74 -13.62 -9.73
N PRO A 23 10.49 -14.93 -9.50
CA PRO A 23 9.34 -15.36 -8.72
C PRO A 23 9.32 -14.76 -7.31
N ASP A 24 10.47 -14.71 -6.64
CA ASP A 24 10.59 -14.15 -5.29
C ASP A 24 10.39 -12.63 -5.30
N ILE A 25 10.98 -11.93 -6.28
CA ILE A 25 10.80 -10.48 -6.46
C ILE A 25 9.34 -10.12 -6.72
N LEU A 26 8.66 -10.87 -7.57
CA LEU A 26 7.24 -10.65 -7.88
C LEU A 26 6.36 -10.94 -6.67
N ALA A 27 6.69 -11.96 -5.86
CA ALA A 27 6.01 -12.23 -4.60
C ALA A 27 6.19 -11.07 -3.61
N LEU A 28 7.42 -10.55 -3.47
CA LEU A 28 7.71 -9.39 -2.63
C LEU A 28 6.93 -8.15 -3.10
N TYR A 29 6.97 -7.85 -4.40
CA TYR A 29 6.18 -6.77 -5.01
C TYR A 29 4.68 -6.89 -4.69
N GLN A 30 4.09 -8.08 -4.86
CA GLN A 30 2.69 -8.33 -4.56
C GLN A 30 2.37 -8.10 -3.08
N SER A 31 3.25 -8.57 -2.19
CA SER A 31 3.07 -8.39 -0.74
C SER A 31 3.00 -6.92 -0.32
N LEU A 32 3.75 -6.04 -1.01
CA LEU A 32 3.75 -4.60 -0.77
C LEU A 32 2.53 -3.90 -1.39
N ARG A 33 2.21 -4.23 -2.63
CA ARG A 33 1.28 -3.44 -3.44
C ARG A 33 -0.17 -3.86 -3.34
N VAL A 34 -0.44 -5.16 -3.17
CA VAL A 34 -1.82 -5.68 -3.11
C VAL A 34 -2.58 -5.10 -1.92
N PRO A 35 -2.06 -5.10 -0.68
CA PRO A 35 -2.78 -4.52 0.46
C PRO A 35 -3.06 -3.02 0.27
N ARG A 36 -2.09 -2.27 -0.25
CA ARG A 36 -2.22 -0.82 -0.45
C ARG A 36 -3.24 -0.48 -1.55
N ALA A 37 -3.21 -1.19 -2.68
CA ALA A 37 -4.20 -1.04 -3.75
C ALA A 37 -5.62 -1.37 -3.25
N ARG A 38 -5.77 -2.46 -2.48
CA ARG A 38 -7.06 -2.85 -1.89
C ARG A 38 -7.57 -1.82 -0.89
N ARG A 39 -6.71 -1.26 -0.03
CA ARG A 39 -7.09 -0.19 0.92
C ARG A 39 -7.57 1.06 0.18
N THR A 40 -6.88 1.46 -0.88
CA THR A 40 -7.31 2.60 -1.72
C THR A 40 -8.66 2.34 -2.37
N ARG A 41 -8.86 1.14 -2.96
CA ARG A 41 -10.13 0.75 -3.58
C ARG A 41 -11.29 0.81 -2.59
N ARG A 42 -11.11 0.28 -1.37
CA ARG A 42 -12.15 0.32 -0.32
C ARG A 42 -12.53 1.75 0.05
N ARG A 43 -11.59 2.68 0.05
CA ARG A 43 -11.88 4.10 0.32
C ARG A 43 -12.60 4.77 -0.83
N SER A 44 -12.30 4.38 -2.07
CA SER A 44 -13.10 4.78 -3.24
C SER A 44 -14.54 4.27 -3.18
N GLU A 45 -14.74 3.01 -2.76
CA GLU A 45 -16.07 2.44 -2.52
C GLU A 45 -16.82 3.23 -1.43
N GLN A 46 -16.17 3.54 -0.30
CA GLN A 46 -16.77 4.38 0.74
C GLN A 46 -17.16 5.77 0.25
N MET A 47 -16.32 6.40 -0.59
CA MET A 47 -16.65 7.68 -1.21
C MET A 47 -17.90 7.55 -2.10
N HIS A 48 -17.94 6.51 -2.94
CA HIS A 48 -19.06 6.23 -3.82
C HIS A 48 -20.36 6.09 -3.03
N ASP A 49 -20.35 5.24 -2.00
CA ASP A 49 -21.51 4.97 -1.16
C ASP A 49 -21.97 6.23 -0.40
N MET A 50 -21.02 7.01 0.12
CA MET A 50 -21.30 8.29 0.77
C MET A 50 -21.93 9.30 -0.19
N CYS A 51 -21.45 9.38 -1.43
CA CYS A 51 -21.95 10.30 -2.44
C CYS A 51 -23.38 9.98 -2.91
N GLN A 52 -23.76 8.69 -2.89
CA GLN A 52 -25.01 8.19 -3.47
C GLN A 52 -26.09 7.85 -2.44
N LEU A 53 -26.05 8.46 -1.24
CA LEU A 53 -27.12 8.30 -0.27
C LEU A 53 -28.47 8.72 -0.86
N VAL A 54 -29.48 7.89 -0.65
CA VAL A 54 -30.87 8.21 -1.02
C VAL A 54 -31.32 9.44 -0.24
N GLU A 55 -32.07 10.31 -0.89
CA GLU A 55 -32.67 11.49 -0.28
C GLU A 55 -33.39 11.15 1.02
N GLY A 56 -33.00 11.80 2.11
CA GLY A 56 -33.46 11.42 3.44
C GLY A 56 -32.71 12.13 4.57
N SER A 57 -33.00 11.73 5.81
CA SER A 57 -32.34 12.28 7.00
C SER A 57 -30.84 12.03 6.99
N ALA A 58 -30.40 10.84 6.58
CA ALA A 58 -28.99 10.47 6.50
C ALA A 58 -28.22 11.34 5.49
N GLN A 59 -28.81 11.58 4.31
CA GLN A 59 -28.26 12.47 3.28
C GLN A 59 -28.09 13.89 3.85
N ARG A 60 -29.11 14.42 4.53
CA ARG A 60 -29.07 15.78 5.09
C ARG A 60 -28.04 15.95 6.19
N GLU A 61 -27.90 14.95 7.06
CA GLU A 61 -26.89 14.97 8.12
C GLU A 61 -25.48 14.93 7.53
N ARG A 62 -25.24 14.07 6.53
CA ARG A 62 -23.98 14.03 5.77
C ARG A 62 -23.69 15.39 5.13
N ASP A 63 -24.67 15.99 4.45
CA ASP A 63 -24.52 17.27 3.76
C ASP A 63 -24.14 18.38 4.74
N LYS A 64 -24.79 18.44 5.90
CA LYS A 64 -24.46 19.39 6.97
C LYS A 64 -23.01 19.26 7.40
N VAL A 65 -22.54 18.03 7.63
CA VAL A 65 -21.14 17.78 8.01
C VAL A 65 -20.15 18.17 6.90
N LEU A 66 -20.51 17.94 5.63
CA LEU A 66 -19.67 18.34 4.49
C LEU A 66 -19.62 19.86 4.31
N GLN A 67 -20.75 20.56 4.49
CA GLN A 67 -20.84 22.03 4.41
C GLN A 67 -20.02 22.73 5.49
N ASP A 68 -19.96 22.16 6.69
CA ASP A 68 -19.14 22.69 7.78
C ASP A 68 -17.64 22.71 7.41
N ASN A 69 -17.21 21.93 6.41
CA ASN A 69 -15.85 21.86 5.85
C ASN A 69 -14.73 21.87 6.91
N LYS A 70 -14.94 21.10 7.98
CA LYS A 70 -13.98 20.87 9.07
C LYS A 70 -13.57 19.39 9.05
N PRO A 71 -12.62 19.01 8.17
CA PRO A 71 -12.11 17.65 8.15
C PRO A 71 -11.49 17.26 9.48
N ARG A 72 -11.76 16.03 9.88
CA ARG A 72 -11.33 15.42 11.14
C ARG A 72 -11.21 13.93 10.92
N GLN A 73 -10.60 13.22 11.87
CA GLN A 73 -10.57 11.76 11.79
C GLN A 73 -12.01 11.19 11.71
N GLY A 74 -12.22 10.28 10.76
CA GLY A 74 -13.54 9.74 10.42
C GLY A 74 -14.41 10.66 9.56
N PHE A 75 -13.82 11.63 8.83
CA PHE A 75 -14.62 12.54 8.01
C PHE A 75 -15.39 11.78 6.92
N PRO A 76 -16.66 12.13 6.62
CA PRO A 76 -17.47 11.38 5.66
C PRO A 76 -16.86 11.30 4.26
N ASN A 77 -16.17 12.34 3.80
CA ASN A 77 -15.33 12.27 2.61
C ASN A 77 -13.98 11.67 2.99
N PRO A 78 -13.69 10.39 2.63
CA PRO A 78 -12.44 9.75 3.01
C PRO A 78 -11.22 10.45 2.40
N TRP A 79 -11.37 11.20 1.30
CA TRP A 79 -10.27 11.93 0.69
C TRP A 79 -9.95 13.27 1.37
N ALA A 80 -10.85 13.74 2.23
CA ALA A 80 -10.61 14.92 3.08
C ALA A 80 -10.21 14.53 4.51
N ASP A 81 -10.37 13.26 4.89
CA ASP A 81 -9.93 12.76 6.19
C ASP A 81 -8.40 12.91 6.35
N PRO A 82 -7.91 13.63 7.36
CA PRO A 82 -6.49 13.97 7.49
C PRO A 82 -5.61 12.74 7.74
N GLU A 83 -6.10 11.72 8.46
CA GLU A 83 -5.34 10.48 8.70
C GLU A 83 -5.17 9.70 7.39
N PHE A 84 -6.23 9.62 6.60
CA PHE A 84 -6.18 8.92 5.34
C PHE A 84 -5.40 9.69 4.27
N GLN A 85 -5.49 11.01 4.25
CA GLN A 85 -4.67 11.88 3.39
C GLN A 85 -3.18 11.66 3.65
N GLU A 86 -2.76 11.68 4.91
CA GLU A 86 -1.37 11.41 5.31
C GLU A 86 -0.93 10.04 4.79
N TRP A 87 -1.69 8.98 5.08
CA TRP A 87 -1.38 7.63 4.61
C TRP A 87 -1.34 7.52 3.07
N MET A 88 -2.20 8.25 2.37
CA MET A 88 -2.32 8.17 0.91
C MET A 88 -1.20 8.94 0.22
N TRP A 89 -0.94 10.17 0.63
CA TRP A 89 -0.07 11.12 -0.08
C TRP A 89 1.37 11.14 0.43
N ALA A 90 1.63 10.78 1.69
CA ALA A 90 3.00 10.71 2.22
C ALA A 90 3.74 9.39 1.86
N PHE A 91 3.16 8.55 1.00
CA PHE A 91 3.74 7.25 0.69
C PHE A 91 4.92 7.34 -0.27
N ASP A 92 6.10 6.95 0.22
CA ASP A 92 7.29 6.77 -0.60
C ASP A 92 7.39 5.33 -1.13
N ALA A 93 7.05 5.17 -2.42
CA ALA A 93 7.07 3.87 -3.10
C ALA A 93 8.48 3.30 -3.28
N ARG A 94 9.49 4.16 -3.40
CA ARG A 94 10.89 3.75 -3.59
C ARG A 94 11.47 3.31 -2.26
N ALA A 95 11.40 4.15 -1.23
CA ALA A 95 11.93 3.83 0.10
C ALA A 95 11.30 2.54 0.66
N THR A 96 9.99 2.34 0.45
CA THR A 96 9.31 1.10 0.82
C THR A 96 9.89 -0.12 0.09
N ALA A 97 10.19 0.00 -1.21
CA ALA A 97 10.75 -1.09 -2.01
C ALA A 97 12.20 -1.40 -1.60
N GLU A 98 13.03 -0.37 -1.38
CA GLU A 98 14.42 -0.53 -0.93
C GLU A 98 14.48 -1.25 0.42
N SER A 99 13.72 -0.77 1.41
CA SER A 99 13.67 -1.40 2.74
C SER A 99 13.18 -2.85 2.68
N ALA A 100 12.17 -3.13 1.85
CA ALA A 100 11.68 -4.49 1.67
C ALA A 100 12.72 -5.42 1.02
N TRP A 101 13.51 -4.89 0.08
CA TRP A 101 14.60 -5.63 -0.55
C TRP A 101 15.74 -5.92 0.43
N GLU A 102 16.14 -4.96 1.26
CA GLU A 102 17.17 -5.15 2.29
C GLU A 102 16.77 -6.27 3.26
N ASP A 103 15.53 -6.22 3.76
CA ASP A 103 14.96 -7.25 4.63
C ASP A 103 14.92 -8.63 3.96
N PHE A 104 14.50 -8.69 2.71
CA PHE A 104 14.44 -9.92 1.93
C PHE A 104 15.84 -10.52 1.72
N SER A 105 16.80 -9.69 1.31
CA SER A 105 18.18 -10.07 1.05
C SER A 105 18.86 -10.60 2.30
N PHE A 106 18.68 -9.91 3.43
CA PHE A 106 19.22 -10.36 4.72
C PHE A 106 18.66 -11.73 5.13
N LYS A 107 17.35 -11.93 4.99
CA LYS A 107 16.71 -13.23 5.26
C LYS A 107 17.25 -14.33 4.34
N LYS A 108 17.41 -14.03 3.06
CA LYS A 108 17.97 -14.96 2.06
C LYS A 108 19.40 -15.38 2.42
N MET A 109 20.27 -14.44 2.76
CA MET A 109 21.65 -14.71 3.18
C MET A 109 21.70 -15.58 4.45
N LYS A 110 20.86 -15.28 5.44
CA LYS A 110 20.78 -16.06 6.68
C LYS A 110 20.34 -17.51 6.42
N ILE A 111 19.36 -17.72 5.56
CA ILE A 111 18.90 -19.07 5.17
C ILE A 111 20.01 -19.83 4.47
N GLN A 112 20.76 -19.18 3.58
CA GLN A 112 21.87 -19.80 2.86
C GLN A 112 22.98 -20.25 3.83
N ALA A 113 23.39 -19.37 4.76
CA ALA A 113 24.39 -19.69 5.76
C ALA A 113 23.99 -20.87 6.67
N LEU A 114 22.71 -20.96 7.05
CA LEU A 114 22.19 -22.07 7.83
C LEU A 114 22.27 -23.40 7.07
N LYS A 115 21.94 -23.41 5.77
CA LYS A 115 22.03 -24.60 4.92
C LYS A 115 23.48 -25.09 4.78
N GLU A 116 24.43 -24.18 4.70
CA GLU A 116 25.86 -24.50 4.59
C GLU A 116 26.41 -25.07 5.90
N SER A 117 25.96 -24.56 7.06
CA SER A 117 26.36 -25.07 8.38
C SER A 117 25.77 -26.45 8.73
N GLY A 118 24.61 -26.80 8.15
CA GLY A 118 23.92 -28.07 8.40
C GLY A 118 24.37 -29.26 7.54
N ASN A 119 25.09 -29.02 6.44
CA ASN A 119 25.63 -30.06 5.56
C ASN A 119 27.05 -30.54 5.96
N GLY A 120 27.54 -30.12 7.13
CA GLY A 120 28.91 -30.37 7.62
C GLY A 120 29.08 -31.51 8.65
N THR A 121 28.09 -32.37 8.84
CA THR A 121 28.13 -33.55 9.72
C THR A 121 27.48 -34.74 9.07
#